data_AF-A0A9D8T623-F1
#
_entry.id   AF-A0A9D8T623-F1
#
_cell.length_a   1.000
_cell.length_b   1.000
_cell.length_c   1.000
_cell.angle_alpha   90.00
_cell.angle_beta   90.00
_cell.angle_gamma   90.00
#
_symmetry.space_group_name_H-M   'P 1'
#
loop_
_entity.id
_entity.type
_entity.pdbx_description
1 polymer ?
#
loop_
_entity_poly.entity_id
_entity_poly.type
_entity_poly.pdbx_seq_one_letter_code
_entity_poly.pdbx_strand_id
1 'polypeptide(L)'
;LSDKSLSLSVEAALSKVWGIAQTFVFITFTRLFFRSGSNLDPAEANRVAWETAVNMIEQIGGAWDVEIIPQVIQSYAAVFVLFILGMIIHWLPQNWKRRYRLAFAKLPIACMVLVVVAVVFFVYQFITADLQAFIYFQF
;
A
#
# COMPACT_ATOMS: atom_id res chain seq x y z
N LEU A 1 -1.02 -43.08 -13.71
CA LEU A 1 -1.99 -42.08 -14.22
C LEU A 1 -2.01 -40.81 -13.34
N SER A 2 -2.06 -40.93 -12.00
CA SER A 2 -2.02 -39.78 -11.06
C SER A 2 -0.76 -38.90 -11.17
N ASP A 3 0.42 -39.51 -11.30
CA ASP A 3 1.71 -38.79 -11.33
C ASP A 3 1.86 -37.91 -12.59
N LYS A 4 1.43 -38.42 -13.74
CA LYS A 4 1.46 -37.70 -15.02
C LYS A 4 0.46 -36.54 -15.07
N SER A 5 -0.69 -36.64 -14.41
CA SER A 5 -1.61 -35.50 -14.28
C SER A 5 -1.06 -34.42 -13.34
N LEU A 6 -0.31 -34.83 -12.31
CA LEU A 6 0.34 -33.91 -11.38
C LEU A 6 1.48 -33.15 -12.06
N SER A 7 2.34 -33.84 -12.82
CA SER A 7 3.42 -33.20 -13.59
C SER A 7 2.88 -32.19 -14.62
N LEU A 8 1.82 -32.55 -15.35
CA LEU A 8 1.16 -31.65 -16.31
C LEU A 8 0.57 -30.40 -15.63
N SER A 9 0.02 -30.55 -14.41
CA SER A 9 -0.52 -29.41 -13.66
C SER A 9 0.58 -28.45 -13.18
N VAL A 10 1.75 -28.99 -12.80
CA VAL A 10 2.93 -28.20 -12.40
C VAL A 10 3.54 -27.47 -13.58
N GLU A 11 3.70 -28.13 -14.73
CA GLU A 11 4.21 -27.51 -15.95
C GLU A 11 3.31 -26.36 -16.43
N ALA A 12 1.99 -26.56 -16.40
CA ALA A 12 1.02 -25.52 -16.73
C ALA A 12 1.09 -24.33 -15.76
N ALA A 13 1.26 -24.58 -14.46
CA ALA A 13 1.43 -23.53 -13.46
C ALA A 13 2.73 -22.75 -13.66
N LEU A 14 3.85 -23.44 -13.91
CA LEU A 14 5.15 -22.82 -14.17
C LEU A 14 5.12 -21.95 -15.44
N SER A 15 4.53 -22.46 -16.53
CA SER A 15 4.35 -21.71 -17.77
C SER A 15 3.51 -20.44 -17.55
N LYS A 16 2.43 -20.55 -16.78
CA LYS A 16 1.60 -19.40 -16.42
C LYS A 16 2.36 -18.38 -15.57
N VAL A 17 3.07 -18.82 -14.54
CA VAL A 17 3.89 -17.94 -13.68
C VAL A 17 4.97 -17.25 -14.49
N TRP A 18 5.62 -17.97 -15.41
CA TRP A 18 6.65 -17.44 -16.29
C TRP A 18 6.08 -16.37 -17.24
N GLY A 19 4.93 -16.63 -17.87
CA GLY A 19 4.25 -15.64 -18.72
C GLY A 19 3.85 -14.38 -17.94
N ILE A 20 3.33 -14.54 -16.71
CA ILE A 20 3.01 -13.42 -15.82
C ILE A 20 4.28 -12.65 -15.44
N ALA A 21 5.37 -13.34 -15.08
CA ALA A 21 6.62 -12.70 -14.69
C ALA A 21 7.22 -11.88 -15.84
N GLN A 22 7.27 -12.43 -17.05
CA GLN A 22 7.78 -11.73 -18.22
C GLN A 22 6.96 -10.47 -18.55
N THR A 23 5.63 -10.61 -18.60
CA THR A 23 4.75 -9.47 -18.90
C THR A 23 4.84 -8.39 -17.81
N PHE A 24 4.90 -8.79 -16.54
CA PHE A 24 5.10 -7.88 -15.42
C PHE A 24 6.43 -7.13 -15.52
N VAL A 25 7.55 -7.82 -15.75
CA VAL A 25 8.88 -7.21 -15.88
C VAL A 25 8.92 -6.27 -17.07
N PHE A 26 8.39 -6.67 -18.23
CA PHE A 26 8.38 -5.85 -19.44
C PHE A 26 7.58 -4.55 -19.26
N ILE A 27 6.34 -4.64 -18.75
CA ILE A 27 5.49 -3.46 -18.53
C ILE A 27 6.09 -2.55 -17.46
N THR A 28 6.65 -3.12 -16.39
CA THR A 28 7.26 -2.33 -15.31
C THR A 28 8.52 -1.62 -15.78
N PHE A 29 9.39 -2.33 -16.51
CA PHE A 29 10.62 -1.79 -17.09
C PHE A 29 10.31 -0.63 -18.04
N THR A 30 9.43 -0.85 -19.02
CA THR A 30 9.06 0.21 -19.97
C THR A 30 8.46 1.43 -19.26
N ARG A 31 7.59 1.23 -18.26
CA ARG A 31 7.03 2.32 -17.46
C ARG A 31 8.10 3.10 -16.70
N LEU A 32 9.10 2.43 -16.13
CA LEU A 32 10.21 3.08 -15.42
C LEU A 32 10.95 4.08 -16.33
N PHE A 33 11.37 3.63 -17.51
CA PHE A 33 12.11 4.44 -18.48
C PHE A 33 11.26 5.56 -19.09
N PHE A 34 9.98 5.32 -19.39
CA PHE A 34 9.09 6.37 -19.89
C PHE A 34 8.77 7.41 -18.83
N ARG A 35 8.65 7.01 -17.56
CA ARG A 35 8.35 7.94 -16.47
C ARG A 35 9.56 8.82 -16.14
N SER A 36 10.76 8.25 -16.08
CA SER A 36 11.97 8.99 -15.69
C SER A 36 12.31 10.15 -16.64
N GLY A 37 11.97 10.04 -17.93
CA GLY A 37 12.17 11.12 -18.92
C GLY A 37 11.00 12.07 -19.13
N SER A 38 9.82 11.78 -18.58
CA SER A 38 8.55 12.40 -19.03
C SER A 38 8.40 13.90 -18.79
N ASN A 39 9.12 14.47 -17.82
CA ASN A 39 9.02 15.88 -17.43
C ASN A 39 10.27 16.71 -17.81
N LEU A 40 11.12 16.18 -18.70
CA LEU A 40 12.41 16.77 -19.05
C LEU A 40 12.39 17.39 -20.45
N ASP A 41 13.33 18.29 -20.71
CA ASP A 41 13.60 18.82 -22.07
C ASP A 41 13.89 17.65 -23.04
N PRO A 42 13.22 17.57 -24.20
CA PRO A 42 13.46 16.53 -25.20
C PRO A 42 14.92 16.33 -25.59
N ALA A 43 15.74 17.40 -25.56
CA ALA A 43 17.17 17.32 -25.88
C ALA A 43 17.96 16.46 -24.88
N GLU A 44 17.48 16.34 -23.65
CA GLU A 44 18.19 15.71 -22.53
C GLU A 44 17.44 14.50 -21.94
N ALA A 45 16.14 14.37 -22.27
CA ALA A 45 15.24 13.36 -21.74
C ALA A 45 15.79 11.93 -21.87
N ASN A 46 16.39 11.57 -23.00
CA ASN A 46 16.92 10.21 -23.21
C ASN A 46 18.11 9.90 -22.27
N ARG A 47 19.03 10.85 -22.08
CA ARG A 47 20.23 10.65 -21.26
C ARG A 47 19.85 10.54 -19.78
N VAL A 48 19.04 11.47 -19.30
CA VAL A 48 18.62 11.52 -17.88
C VAL A 48 17.62 10.41 -17.55
N ALA A 49 16.73 10.04 -18.47
CA ALA A 49 15.83 8.91 -18.28
C ALA A 49 16.60 7.61 -18.08
N TRP A 50 17.64 7.39 -18.89
CA TRP A 50 18.53 6.24 -18.78
C TRP A 50 19.26 6.22 -17.44
N GLU A 51 19.93 7.31 -17.07
CA GLU A 51 20.66 7.43 -15.81
C GLU A 51 19.75 7.21 -14.60
N THR A 52 18.59 7.87 -14.56
CA THR A 52 17.62 7.76 -13.47
C THR A 52 17.05 6.34 -13.37
N ALA A 53 16.65 5.74 -14.49
CA ALA A 53 16.08 4.40 -14.49
C ALA A 53 17.11 3.34 -14.06
N VAL A 54 18.36 3.44 -14.52
CA VAL A 54 19.45 2.54 -14.10
C VAL A 54 19.73 2.69 -12.60
N ASN A 55 19.84 3.93 -12.10
CA ASN A 55 20.03 4.19 -10.67
C ASN A 55 18.89 3.60 -9.82
N MET A 56 17.64 3.71 -10.29
CA MET A 56 16.49 3.10 -9.60
C MET A 56 16.57 1.57 -9.60
N ILE A 57 16.98 0.94 -10.70
CA ILE A 57 17.15 -0.51 -10.78
C ILE A 57 18.26 -0.99 -9.83
N GLU A 58 19.38 -0.27 -9.77
CA GLU A 58 20.49 -0.56 -8.85
C GLU A 58 20.07 -0.45 -7.38
N GLN A 59 19.26 0.55 -7.03
CA GLN A 59 18.72 0.68 -5.67
C GLN A 59 17.76 -0.47 -5.32
N ILE A 60 16.89 -0.87 -6.25
CA ILE A 60 15.97 -2.01 -6.05
C ILE A 60 16.76 -3.32 -5.83
N GLY A 61 17.85 -3.52 -6.57
CA GLY A 61 18.64 -4.76 -6.55
C GLY A 61 19.78 -4.82 -5.53
N GLY A 62 20.26 -3.68 -5.01
CA GLY A 62 21.54 -3.61 -4.31
C GLY A 62 21.50 -3.00 -2.91
N ALA A 63 21.15 -1.72 -2.79
CA ALA A 63 21.40 -0.92 -1.59
C ALA A 63 20.24 -0.96 -0.58
N TRP A 64 19.93 -2.14 -0.04
CA TRP A 64 18.97 -2.27 1.05
C TRP A 64 19.61 -1.88 2.38
N ASP A 65 19.40 -0.64 2.81
CA ASP A 65 19.77 -0.20 4.14
C ASP A 65 18.65 -0.50 5.15
N VAL A 66 18.79 -1.65 5.81
CA VAL A 66 17.84 -2.11 6.83
C VAL A 66 17.89 -1.26 8.12
N GLU A 67 18.95 -0.48 8.34
CA GLU A 67 19.07 0.40 9.52
C GLU A 67 18.13 1.59 9.45
N ILE A 68 17.62 1.91 8.25
CA ILE A 68 16.62 2.96 8.03
C ILE A 68 15.22 2.51 8.46
N ILE A 69 14.93 1.20 8.54
CA ILE A 69 13.59 0.67 8.85
C ILE A 69 13.04 1.23 10.18
N PRO A 70 13.79 1.18 11.31
CA PRO A 70 13.32 1.79 12.56
C PRO A 70 13.06 3.29 12.44
N GLN A 71 13.89 4.01 11.67
CA GLN A 71 13.74 5.45 11.46
C GLN A 71 12.47 5.77 10.65
N VAL A 72 12.14 4.97 9.64
CA VAL A 72 10.89 5.06 8.88
C VAL A 72 9.68 4.77 9.77
N ILE A 73 9.75 3.72 10.60
CA ILE A 73 8.65 3.40 11.53
C ILE A 73 8.43 4.54 12.52
N GLN A 74 9.49 5.16 13.03
CA GLN A 74 9.39 6.29 13.96
C GLN A 74 8.84 7.55 13.28
N SER A 75 9.36 7.91 12.12
CA SER A 75 8.95 9.11 11.38
C SER A 75 7.51 9.04 10.86
N TYR A 76 7.01 7.84 10.55
CA TYR A 76 5.64 7.60 10.07
C TYR A 76 4.79 6.81 11.08
N ALA A 77 5.12 6.86 12.37
CA ALA A 77 4.47 6.05 13.41
C ALA A 77 2.94 6.23 13.41
N ALA A 78 2.45 7.45 13.23
CA ALA A 78 1.02 7.74 13.16
C ALA A 78 0.33 7.00 12.00
N VAL A 79 0.97 6.94 10.82
CA VAL A 79 0.45 6.21 9.65
C VAL A 79 0.38 4.71 9.93
N PHE A 80 1.42 4.14 10.52
CA PHE A 80 1.44 2.72 10.88
C PHE A 80 0.40 2.37 11.94
N VAL A 81 0.23 3.22 12.97
CA VAL A 81 -0.81 3.03 13.99
C VAL A 81 -2.20 3.06 13.35
N LEU A 82 -2.48 4.03 12.49
CA LEU A 82 -3.76 4.14 11.79
C LEU A 82 -4.02 2.91 10.91
N PHE A 83 -3.01 2.45 10.17
CA PHE A 83 -3.08 1.24 9.36
C PHE A 83 -3.41 0.00 10.23
N ILE A 84 -2.67 -0.21 11.32
CA ILE A 84 -2.90 -1.33 12.24
C ILE A 84 -4.31 -1.29 12.82
N LEU A 85 -4.77 -0.11 13.26
CA LEU A 85 -6.14 0.06 13.76
C LEU A 85 -7.18 -0.28 12.68
N GLY A 86 -6.97 0.18 11.45
CA GLY A 86 -7.81 -0.16 10.30
C GLY A 86 -7.88 -1.67 10.06
N MET A 87 -6.73 -2.36 10.11
CA MET A 87 -6.66 -3.80 9.94
C MET A 87 -7.34 -4.57 11.07
N ILE A 88 -7.17 -4.14 12.32
CA ILE A 88 -7.87 -4.71 13.49
C ILE A 88 -9.38 -4.59 13.32
N ILE A 89 -9.88 -3.42 12.90
CA ILE A 89 -11.31 -3.19 12.67
C ILE A 89 -11.81 -4.05 11.51
N HIS A 90 -11.04 -4.16 10.42
CA HIS A 90 -11.41 -4.95 9.26
C HIS A 90 -11.54 -6.44 9.62
N TRP A 91 -10.55 -6.98 10.33
CA TRP A 91 -10.51 -8.37 10.79
C TRP A 91 -11.36 -8.64 12.04
N LEU A 92 -12.10 -7.64 12.54
CA LEU A 92 -12.95 -7.82 13.70
C LEU A 92 -14.04 -8.89 13.44
N PRO A 93 -14.12 -9.95 14.25
CA PRO A 93 -15.07 -11.04 14.04
C PRO A 93 -16.53 -10.59 14.21
N GLN A 94 -17.44 -11.26 13.49
CA GLN A 94 -18.86 -10.87 13.42
C GLN A 94 -19.56 -10.80 14.79
N ASN A 95 -19.13 -11.63 15.74
CA ASN A 95 -19.65 -11.63 17.11
C ASN A 95 -19.43 -10.28 17.82
N TRP A 96 -18.26 -9.66 17.61
CA TRP A 96 -17.94 -8.35 18.17
C TRP A 96 -18.73 -7.25 17.47
N LYS A 97 -18.88 -7.36 16.14
CA LYS A 97 -19.72 -6.45 15.35
C LYS A 97 -21.17 -6.42 15.82
N ARG A 98 -21.70 -7.57 16.22
CA ARG A 98 -23.05 -7.68 16.79
C ARG A 98 -23.12 -7.10 18.21
N ARG A 99 -22.12 -7.35 19.05
CA ARG A 99 -22.09 -6.87 20.45
C ARG A 99 -22.12 -5.34 20.55
N TYR A 100 -21.24 -4.62 19.85
CA TYR A 100 -21.22 -3.15 19.96
C TYR A 100 -22.52 -2.53 19.40
N ARG A 101 -23.10 -3.11 18.33
CA ARG A 101 -24.35 -2.61 17.74
C ARG A 101 -25.52 -2.76 18.71
N LEU A 102 -25.61 -3.91 19.39
CA LEU A 102 -26.63 -4.14 20.41
C LEU A 102 -26.39 -3.28 21.66
N ALA A 103 -25.14 -3.07 22.06
CA ALA A 103 -24.81 -2.16 23.16
C ALA A 103 -25.22 -0.72 22.84
N PHE A 104 -24.89 -0.23 21.65
CA PHE A 104 -25.31 1.09 21.18
C PHE A 104 -26.83 1.22 21.11
N ALA A 105 -27.52 0.21 20.55
CA ALA A 105 -28.99 0.20 20.43
C ALA A 105 -29.73 0.21 21.77
N LYS A 106 -29.09 -0.22 22.87
CA LYS A 106 -29.66 -0.23 24.22
C LYS A 106 -29.42 1.08 24.99
N LEU A 107 -28.66 2.02 24.44
CA LEU A 107 -28.41 3.31 25.10
C LEU A 107 -29.68 4.18 25.09
N PRO A 108 -29.90 5.02 26.11
CA PRO A 108 -30.94 6.04 26.04
C PRO A 108 -30.61 7.04 24.92
N ILE A 109 -31.64 7.63 24.32
CA ILE A 109 -31.52 8.50 23.13
C ILE A 109 -30.52 9.64 23.36
N ALA A 110 -30.53 10.26 24.54
CA ALA A 110 -29.57 11.33 24.87
C ALA A 110 -28.11 10.87 24.77
N CYS A 111 -27.80 9.65 25.24
CA CYS A 111 -26.45 9.09 25.12
C CYS A 111 -26.08 8.74 23.68
N MET A 112 -27.02 8.23 22.87
CA MET A 112 -26.78 7.98 21.44
C MET A 112 -26.39 9.27 20.72
N VAL A 113 -27.12 10.35 20.97
CA VAL A 113 -26.84 11.67 20.36
C VAL A 113 -25.45 12.16 20.76
N LEU A 114 -25.08 12.07 22.04
CA LEU A 114 -23.74 12.46 22.50
C LEU A 114 -22.63 11.65 21.81
N VAL A 115 -22.81 10.33 21.67
CA VAL A 115 -21.86 9.47 20.97
C VAL A 115 -21.72 9.88 19.50
N VAL A 116 -22.82 10.13 18.80
CA VAL A 116 -22.79 10.56 17.39
C VAL A 116 -22.06 11.90 17.25
N VAL A 117 -22.36 12.88 18.09
CA VAL A 117 -21.69 14.20 18.08
C VAL A 117 -20.19 14.04 18.31
N ALA A 118 -19.80 13.22 19.29
CA ALA A 118 -18.38 12.95 19.57
C ALA A 118 -17.67 12.31 18.37
N VAL A 119 -18.31 11.33 17.70
CA VAL A 119 -17.76 10.67 16.50
C VAL A 119 -17.62 11.67 15.35
N VAL A 120 -18.62 12.51 15.10
CA VAL A 120 -18.56 13.54 14.05
C VAL A 120 -17.40 14.51 14.30
N PHE A 121 -17.25 14.99 15.54
CA PHE A 121 -16.15 15.89 15.88
C PHE A 121 -14.79 15.21 15.71
N PHE A 122 -14.66 13.96 16.15
CA PHE A 122 -13.44 13.18 15.98
C PHE A 122 -13.06 13.01 14.50
N VAL A 123 -14.03 12.65 13.64
CA VAL A 123 -13.81 12.53 12.19
C VAL A 123 -13.45 13.87 11.56
N TYR A 124 -14.09 14.96 11.99
CA TYR A 124 -13.78 16.30 11.51
C TYR A 124 -12.33 16.71 11.84
N GLN A 125 -11.87 16.44 13.06
CA GLN A 125 -10.47 16.66 13.45
C GLN A 125 -9.50 15.86 12.58
N PHE A 126 -9.85 14.61 12.24
CA PHE A 126 -9.04 13.77 11.34
C PHE A 126 -8.97 14.31 9.90
N ILE A 127 -10.07 14.85 9.37
CA ILE A 127 -10.10 15.41 8.00
C ILE A 127 -9.31 16.72 7.92
N THR A 128 -9.32 17.50 9.00
CA THR A 128 -8.68 18.81 9.06
C THR A 128 -7.21 18.72 9.51
N ALA A 129 -6.79 17.56 10.03
CA ALA A 129 -5.39 17.29 10.31
C ALA A 129 -4.61 17.24 8.99
N ASP A 130 -3.48 17.96 8.94
CA ASP A 130 -2.59 17.90 7.80
C ASP A 130 -2.14 16.44 7.58
N LEU A 131 -2.44 15.91 6.40
CA LEU A 131 -1.92 14.62 5.99
C LEU A 131 -0.39 14.75 5.92
N GLN A 132 0.33 13.96 6.70
CA GLN A 132 1.78 13.87 6.56
C GLN A 132 2.06 13.48 5.11
N ALA A 133 2.64 14.42 4.35
CA ALA A 133 2.90 14.23 2.94
C ALA A 133 3.75 12.96 2.79
N PHE A 134 3.17 11.94 2.18
CA PHE A 134 3.93 10.75 1.83
C PHE A 134 5.05 11.20 0.88
N ILE A 135 6.27 10.73 1.10
CA ILE A 135 7.50 11.25 0.45
C ILE A 135 7.37 11.41 -1.09
N TYR A 136 6.50 10.63 -1.73
CA TYR A 136 6.19 10.70 -3.16
C TYR A 136 5.40 11.93 -3.63
N PHE A 137 4.74 12.67 -2.74
CA PHE A 137 4.02 13.91 -3.09
C PHE A 137 4.91 15.15 -3.03
N GLN A 138 6.19 15.00 -2.67
CA GLN A 138 7.18 16.08 -2.70
C GLN A 138 8.11 16.03 -3.93
N PHE A 139 7.83 15.14 -4.89
CA PHE A 139 8.53 15.05 -6.17
C PHE A 139 7.56 15.24 -7.34
#